data_AF-A0A838HVA6-F1
#
_entry.id   AF-A0A838HVA6-F1
#
_cell.length_a   1.000
_cell.length_b   1.000
_cell.length_c   1.000
_cell.angle_alpha   90.00
_cell.angle_beta   90.00
_cell.angle_gamma   90.00
#
_symmetry.space_group_name_H-M   'P 1'
#
loop_
_entity.id
_entity.type
_entity.pdbx_description
1 polymer ?
#
loop_
_entity_poly.entity_id
_entity_poly.type
_entity_poly.pdbx_seq_one_letter_code
_entity_poly.pdbx_strand_id
1 'polypeptide(L)'
;MSKKRLTVSVDVDVAAAGAAAVAQGRAESLSGWVNEALVDKVAKDLRLAALAGAVAAHEAEHGVIGHGELAEQARADRDAAAAARAAVQRPGAA
;
A
#
# COMPACT_ATOMS: atom_id res chain seq x y z
N MET A 1 -27.54 4.26 -3.45
CA MET A 1 -26.30 4.86 -3.99
C MET A 1 -26.57 5.28 -5.43
N SER A 2 -26.58 6.58 -5.72
CA SER A 2 -26.76 7.07 -7.09
C SER A 2 -25.43 6.98 -7.85
N LYS A 3 -25.44 6.35 -9.03
CA LYS A 3 -24.29 6.31 -9.94
C LYS A 3 -24.33 7.54 -10.85
N LYS A 4 -23.23 8.28 -10.94
CA LYS A 4 -23.08 9.38 -11.90
C LYS A 4 -22.36 8.86 -13.14
N ARG A 5 -22.88 9.16 -14.34
CA ARG A 5 -22.22 8.80 -15.59
C ARG A 5 -21.00 9.70 -15.81
N LEU A 6 -19.89 9.07 -16.15
CA LEU A 6 -18.62 9.74 -16.44
C LEU A 6 -18.13 9.23 -17.81
N THR A 7 -17.73 10.15 -18.69
CA THR A 7 -17.06 9.84 -19.95
C THR A 7 -15.59 10.16 -19.80
N VAL A 8 -14.72 9.18 -19.99
CA VAL A 8 -13.26 9.33 -19.90
C VAL A 8 -12.60 8.60 -21.06
N SER A 9 -11.44 9.11 -21.47
CA SER A 9 -10.51 8.36 -22.33
C SER A 9 -9.59 7.56 -21.43
N VAL A 10 -9.36 6.30 -21.79
CA VAL A 10 -8.43 5.38 -21.12
C VAL A 10 -7.52 4.76 -22.16
N ASP A 11 -6.36 4.29 -21.74
CA ASP A 11 -5.45 3.57 -22.62
C ASP A 11 -6.12 2.30 -23.15
N VAL A 12 -5.77 1.92 -24.38
CA VAL A 12 -6.32 0.75 -25.06
C VAL A 12 -6.13 -0.52 -24.22
N ASP A 13 -4.96 -0.66 -23.59
CA ASP A 13 -4.63 -1.81 -22.76
C ASP A 13 -5.51 -1.90 -21.50
N VAL A 14 -5.85 -0.75 -20.91
CA VAL A 14 -6.74 -0.67 -19.74
C VAL A 14 -8.17 -1.07 -20.13
N ALA A 15 -8.65 -0.59 -21.29
CA ALA A 15 -9.96 -0.99 -21.82
C ALA A 15 -10.02 -2.49 -22.11
N ALA A 16 -8.96 -3.05 -22.71
CA ALA A 16 -8.85 -4.48 -22.99
C ALA A 16 -8.82 -5.33 -21.70
N ALA A 17 -8.06 -4.90 -20.68
CA ALA A 17 -8.00 -5.57 -19.38
C ALA A 17 -9.37 -5.59 -18.68
N GLY A 18 -10.11 -4.48 -18.74
CA GLY A 18 -11.47 -4.39 -18.20
C GLY A 18 -12.45 -5.31 -18.93
N ALA A 19 -12.41 -5.34 -20.26
CA ALA A 19 -13.23 -6.25 -21.07
C ALA A 19 -12.92 -7.73 -20.75
N ALA A 20 -11.64 -8.08 -20.63
CA ALA A 20 -11.22 -9.43 -20.24
C ALA A 20 -11.68 -9.80 -18.83
N ALA A 21 -11.68 -8.86 -17.88
CA ALA A 21 -12.17 -9.09 -16.53
C ALA A 21 -13.66 -9.44 -16.50
N VAL A 22 -14.47 -8.76 -17.31
CA VAL A 22 -15.90 -9.07 -17.45
C VAL A 22 -16.10 -10.41 -18.14
N ALA A 23 -15.37 -10.69 -19.23
CA ALA A 23 -15.47 -11.96 -19.96
C ALA A 23 -15.09 -13.17 -19.09
N GLN A 24 -14.17 -13.00 -18.15
CA GLN A 24 -13.75 -14.04 -17.21
C GLN A 24 -14.65 -14.14 -15.96
N GLY A 25 -15.72 -13.33 -15.87
CA GLY A 25 -16.62 -13.32 -14.72
C GLY A 25 -16.01 -12.73 -13.44
N ARG A 26 -14.85 -12.08 -13.53
CA ARG A 26 -14.21 -11.40 -12.38
C ARG A 26 -14.89 -10.08 -12.03
N ALA A 27 -15.68 -9.53 -12.95
CA ALA A 27 -16.51 -8.34 -12.72
C ALA A 27 -17.83 -8.47 -13.49
N GLU A 28 -18.93 -8.00 -12.90
CA GLU A 28 -20.26 -8.06 -13.52
C GLU A 28 -20.43 -7.10 -14.71
N SER A 29 -19.64 -6.02 -14.74
CA SER A 29 -19.64 -5.05 -15.84
C SER A 29 -18.37 -4.21 -15.83
N LEU A 30 -18.08 -3.56 -16.96
CA LEU A 30 -16.94 -2.65 -17.07
C LEU A 30 -17.06 -1.47 -16.09
N SER A 31 -18.28 -0.94 -15.91
CA SER A 31 -18.53 0.12 -14.93
C SER A 31 -18.33 -0.32 -13.49
N GLY A 32 -18.65 -1.58 -13.16
CA GLY A 32 -18.35 -2.17 -11.85
C GLY A 32 -16.85 -2.30 -11.63
N TRP A 33 -16.15 -2.84 -12.61
CA TRP A 33 -14.69 -2.99 -12.58
C TRP A 33 -13.95 -1.65 -12.41
N VAL A 34 -14.35 -0.62 -13.17
CA VAL A 34 -13.78 0.73 -13.02
C VAL A 34 -14.12 1.32 -11.66
N ASN A 35 -15.35 1.15 -11.17
CA ASN A 35 -15.76 1.68 -9.88
C ASN A 35 -14.96 1.05 -8.73
N GLU A 36 -14.73 -0.27 -8.75
CA GLU A 36 -13.89 -0.97 -7.77
C GLU A 36 -12.46 -0.44 -7.77
N ALA A 37 -11.84 -0.32 -8.95
CA ALA A 37 -10.49 0.23 -9.08
C ALA A 37 -10.37 1.66 -8.54
N LEU A 38 -11.39 2.50 -8.76
CA LEU A 38 -11.43 3.86 -8.23
C LEU A 38 -11.61 3.87 -6.71
N VAL A 39 -12.46 3.02 -6.15
CA VAL A 39 -12.64 2.88 -4.70
C VAL A 39 -11.32 2.47 -4.03
N ASP A 40 -10.63 1.48 -4.60
CA ASP A 40 -9.33 1.02 -4.08
C ASP A 40 -8.27 2.12 -4.15
N LYS A 41 -8.23 2.87 -5.26
CA LYS A 41 -7.31 4.01 -5.42
C LYS A 41 -7.57 5.09 -4.37
N VAL A 42 -8.83 5.48 -4.17
CA VAL A 42 -9.22 6.49 -3.17
C VAL A 42 -8.85 6.03 -1.76
N ALA A 43 -9.14 4.77 -1.42
CA ALA A 43 -8.79 4.22 -0.11
C ALA A 43 -7.26 4.23 0.13
N LYS A 44 -6.47 3.87 -0.89
CA LYS A 44 -5.01 3.93 -0.84
C LYS A 44 -4.52 5.36 -0.65
N ASP A 45 -5.05 6.31 -1.41
CA ASP A 45 -4.64 7.71 -1.35
C ASP A 45 -4.94 8.35 0.01
N LEU A 46 -6.12 8.07 0.58
CA LEU A 46 -6.47 8.54 1.91
C LEU A 46 -5.54 7.98 2.99
N ARG A 47 -5.19 6.69 2.91
CA ARG A 47 -4.23 6.07 3.84
C ARG A 47 -2.85 6.69 3.72
N LEU A 48 -2.36 6.92 2.49
CA LEU A 48 -1.06 7.55 2.26
C LEU A 48 -1.03 9.00 2.74
N ALA A 49 -2.10 9.76 2.52
CA ALA A 49 -2.22 11.13 3.01
C ALA A 49 -2.23 11.16 4.56
N ALA A 50 -2.95 10.25 5.20
CA ALA A 50 -2.96 10.14 6.66
C ALA A 50 -1.56 9.78 7.21
N LEU A 51 -0.86 8.84 6.57
CA LEU A 51 0.50 8.47 6.97
C LEU A 51 1.47 9.64 6.80
N ALA A 52 1.41 10.35 5.67
CA ALA A 52 2.24 11.53 5.43
C ALA A 52 1.98 12.63 6.48
N GLY A 53 0.71 12.85 6.84
CA GLY A 53 0.35 13.78 7.93
C GLY A 53 0.91 13.36 9.29
N ALA A 54 0.87 12.06 9.60
CA ALA A 54 1.42 11.54 10.85
C ALA A 54 2.95 11.70 10.92
N VAL A 55 3.66 11.43 9.82
CA VAL A 55 5.11 11.65 9.72
C VAL A 55 5.43 13.13 9.90
N ALA A 56 4.73 14.02 9.20
CA ALA A 56 4.97 15.46 9.32
C ALA A 56 4.73 15.98 10.75
N ALA A 57 3.72 15.47 11.46
CA ALA A 57 3.47 15.82 12.85
C ALA A 57 4.61 15.36 13.76
N HIS A 58 5.11 14.14 13.56
CA HIS A 58 6.26 13.61 14.30
C HIS A 58 7.53 14.42 14.04
N GLU A 59 7.82 14.75 12.78
CA GLU A 59 9.00 15.54 12.42
C GLU A 59 8.94 16.98 12.93
N ALA A 60 7.74 17.56 13.03
CA ALA A 60 7.56 18.87 13.65
C ALA A 60 7.86 18.86 15.16
N GLU A 61 7.60 17.74 15.86
CA GLU A 61 7.85 17.59 17.29
C GLU A 61 9.31 17.19 17.59
N HIS A 62 9.88 16.30 16.78
CA HIS A 62 11.16 15.64 17.09
C HIS A 62 12.32 15.99 16.14
N GLY A 63 12.05 16.71 15.05
CA GLY A 63 13.02 16.98 13.98
C GLY A 63 12.84 16.04 12.79
N VAL A 64 13.37 16.46 11.64
CA VAL A 64 13.25 15.72 10.37
C VAL A 64 14.02 14.41 10.45
N ILE A 65 13.39 13.32 10.01
CA ILE A 65 14.05 12.01 9.96
C ILE A 65 15.02 11.97 8.78
N GLY A 66 16.32 11.92 9.08
CA GLY A 66 17.37 11.90 8.07
C GLY A 66 17.61 10.51 7.44
N HIS A 67 18.21 10.49 6.25
CA HIS A 67 18.64 9.25 5.60
C HIS A 67 19.66 8.43 6.43
N GLY A 68 20.53 9.11 7.18
CA GLY A 68 21.50 8.46 8.07
C GLY A 68 20.79 7.71 9.21
N GLU A 69 19.85 8.38 9.88
CA GLU A 69 19.04 7.80 10.97
C GLU A 69 18.23 6.60 10.48
N LEU A 70 17.62 6.68 9.29
CA LEU A 70 16.92 5.54 8.68
C LEU A 70 17.85 4.35 8.41
N ALA A 71 19.07 4.60 7.96
CA ALA A 71 20.04 3.54 7.70
C ALA A 71 20.54 2.88 9.00
N GLU A 72 20.76 3.67 10.04
CA GLU A 72 21.11 3.19 11.38
C GLU A 72 19.97 2.36 11.99
N GLN A 73 18.73 2.86 11.92
CA GLN A 73 17.55 2.14 12.38
C GLN A 73 17.37 0.81 11.63
N ALA A 74 17.49 0.83 10.29
CA ALA A 74 17.38 -0.39 9.49
C ALA A 74 18.47 -1.43 9.83
N ARG A 75 19.66 -0.97 10.26
CA ARG A 75 20.71 -1.86 10.75
C ARG A 75 20.33 -2.45 12.11
N ALA A 76 19.91 -1.62 13.05
CA ALA A 76 19.47 -2.06 14.37
C ALA A 76 18.32 -3.07 14.29
N ASP A 77 17.35 -2.85 13.40
CA ASP A 77 16.21 -3.76 13.18
C ASP A 77 16.67 -5.13 12.66
N ARG A 78 17.65 -5.16 11.74
CA ARG A 78 18.24 -6.42 11.25
C ARG A 78 18.97 -7.16 12.34
N ASP A 79 19.76 -6.46 13.16
CA ASP A 79 20.53 -7.05 14.26
C ASP A 79 19.57 -7.63 15.33
N ALA A 80 18.51 -6.89 15.68
CA ALA A 80 17.46 -7.35 16.58
C ALA A 80 16.73 -8.58 16.04
N ALA A 81 16.36 -8.58 14.76
CA ALA A 81 15.73 -9.74 14.11
C ALA A 81 16.66 -10.97 14.08
N ALA A 82 17.96 -10.79 13.86
CA ALA A 82 18.95 -11.86 13.92
C ALA A 82 19.07 -12.45 15.34
N ALA A 83 19.15 -11.58 16.35
CA ALA A 83 19.19 -12.00 17.76
C ALA A 83 17.92 -12.78 18.16
N ALA A 84 16.74 -12.30 17.77
CA ALA A 84 15.48 -12.99 18.02
C ALA A 84 15.43 -14.38 17.37
N ARG A 85 15.89 -14.50 16.11
CA ARG A 85 15.98 -15.81 15.43
C ARG A 85 16.97 -16.75 16.11
N ALA A 86 18.10 -16.24 16.59
CA ALA A 86 19.08 -17.04 17.30
C ALA A 86 18.55 -17.52 18.67
N ALA A 87 17.78 -16.70 19.37
CA ALA A 87 17.13 -17.07 20.62
C ALA A 87 16.07 -18.17 20.41
N VAL A 88 15.27 -18.07 19.35
CA VAL A 88 14.25 -19.09 19.01
C VAL A 88 14.88 -20.41 18.55
N GLN A 89 16.05 -20.38 17.91
CA GLN A 89 16.81 -21.57 17.50
C GLN A 89 17.60 -22.24 18.64
N ARG A 90 17.58 -21.67 19.85
CA ARG A 90 18.15 -22.29 21.05
C ARG A 90 17.10 -22.96 21.96
N PRO A 91 16.26 -23.92 21.52
CA PRO A 91 15.68 -24.90 22.41
C PRO A 91 16.52 -26.19 22.36
N GLY A 92 17.21 -26.54 23.45
CA GLY A 92 17.83 -27.86 23.62
C GLY A 92 19.35 -27.95 23.67
N ALA A 93 20.03 -27.03 24.35
CA ALA A 93 21.38 -27.27 24.86
C ALA A 93 21.35 -27.27 26.40
N ALA A 94 20.65 -28.25 26.97
CA ALA A 94 20.69 -28.64 28.37
C ALA A 94 20.41 -30.14 28.45
#